data_AF-A0A544Z976-F1
#
_entry.id   AF-A0A544Z976-F1
#
_cell.length_a   1.000
_cell.length_b   1.000
_cell.length_c   1.000
_cell.angle_alpha   90.00
_cell.angle_beta   90.00
_cell.angle_gamma   90.00
#
_symmetry.space_group_name_H-M   'P 1'
#
loop_
_entity.id
_entity.type
_entity.pdbx_description
1 polymer ?
#
loop_
_entity_poly.entity_id
_entity_poly.type
_entity_poly.pdbx_seq_one_letter_code
_entity_poly.pdbx_strand_id
1 'polypeptide(L)'
;MIATQSATTRRETAARERDRQDAADRERRESHERLIEAAMKLRAHLEFVGRSRWPDMDARLARLEELATQISVASGILARFEDPDTIRAARALSKAAVELAADVAAGVGPEKEFRNRIAFEPLDALLDDFLALGGRDSAVVPVVVEKAPRRLLLPRR
;
A
#
# COMPACT_ATOMS: atom_id res chain seq x y z
N MET A 1 16.38 -28.24 -45.13
CA MET A 1 16.65 -28.28 -43.68
C MET A 1 16.72 -26.92 -42.98
N ILE A 2 16.79 -25.78 -43.69
CA ILE A 2 16.92 -24.44 -43.08
C ILE A 2 15.58 -23.87 -42.54
N ALA A 3 14.45 -24.18 -43.19
CA ALA A 3 13.13 -23.66 -42.78
C ALA A 3 12.68 -24.14 -41.38
N THR A 4 13.10 -25.34 -40.98
CA THR A 4 12.75 -25.94 -39.69
C THR A 4 13.45 -25.21 -38.55
N GLN A 5 14.76 -24.91 -38.67
CA GLN A 5 15.50 -24.16 -37.64
C GLN A 5 14.93 -22.76 -37.42
N SER A 6 14.57 -22.04 -38.49
CA SER A 6 13.97 -20.70 -38.40
C SER A 6 12.59 -20.70 -37.72
N ALA A 7 11.81 -21.78 -37.89
CA ALA A 7 10.50 -21.92 -37.24
C ALA A 7 10.63 -22.26 -35.75
N THR A 8 11.62 -23.08 -35.36
CA THR A 8 11.90 -23.40 -33.96
C THR A 8 12.39 -22.17 -33.21
N THR A 9 13.33 -21.40 -33.78
CA THR A 9 13.85 -20.18 -33.15
C THR A 9 12.78 -19.12 -32.94
N ARG A 10 11.83 -18.95 -33.88
CA ARG A 10 10.70 -18.02 -33.72
C ARG A 10 9.71 -18.47 -32.63
N ARG A 11 9.47 -19.77 -32.50
CA ARG A 11 8.61 -20.31 -31.43
C ARG A 11 9.26 -20.17 -30.06
N GLU A 12 10.57 -20.41 -29.95
CA GLU A 12 11.32 -20.23 -28.70
C GLU A 12 11.42 -18.76 -28.27
N THR A 13 11.60 -17.82 -29.21
CA THR A 13 11.59 -16.39 -28.89
C THR A 13 10.19 -15.90 -28.48
N ALA A 14 9.13 -16.38 -29.13
CA ALA A 14 7.76 -16.06 -28.74
C ALA A 14 7.39 -16.64 -27.36
N ALA A 15 7.88 -17.84 -27.01
CA ALA A 15 7.67 -18.43 -25.69
C ALA A 15 8.37 -17.60 -24.59
N ARG A 16 9.66 -17.26 -24.79
CA ARG A 16 10.40 -16.41 -23.84
C ARG A 16 9.78 -15.03 -23.66
N GLU A 17 9.20 -14.47 -24.72
CA GLU A 17 8.52 -13.18 -24.65
C GLU A 17 7.22 -13.26 -23.84
N ARG A 18 6.44 -14.33 -24.00
CA ARG A 18 5.27 -14.58 -23.13
C ARG A 18 5.68 -14.76 -21.67
N ASP A 19 6.75 -15.51 -21.40
CA ASP A 19 7.22 -15.70 -20.03
C ASP A 19 7.65 -14.38 -19.37
N ARG A 20 8.26 -13.45 -20.13
CA ARG A 20 8.59 -12.10 -19.65
C ARG A 20 7.36 -11.26 -19.38
N GLN A 21 6.37 -11.32 -20.27
CA GLN A 21 5.10 -10.61 -20.09
C GLN A 21 4.36 -11.12 -18.86
N ASP A 22 4.27 -12.44 -18.68
CA ASP A 22 3.65 -13.04 -17.50
C ASP A 22 4.41 -12.70 -16.21
N ALA A 23 5.75 -12.61 -16.27
CA ALA A 23 6.55 -12.19 -15.12
C ALA A 23 6.31 -10.72 -14.76
N ALA A 24 6.26 -9.83 -15.75
CA ALA A 24 5.96 -8.41 -15.55
C ALA A 24 4.54 -8.21 -15.00
N ASP A 25 3.57 -8.99 -15.49
CA ASP A 25 2.18 -8.95 -15.01
C ASP A 25 2.05 -9.40 -13.55
N ARG A 26 2.79 -10.45 -13.16
CA ARG A 26 2.86 -10.89 -11.75
C ARG A 26 3.52 -9.84 -10.87
N GLU A 27 4.69 -9.32 -11.26
CA GLU A 27 5.41 -8.30 -10.50
C GLU A 27 4.56 -7.02 -10.31
N ARG A 28 3.83 -6.64 -11.36
CA ARG A 28 2.89 -5.52 -11.33
C ARG A 28 1.75 -5.72 -10.31
N ARG A 29 1.10 -6.89 -10.33
CA ARG A 29 0.03 -7.22 -9.37
C ARG A 29 0.55 -7.28 -7.93
N GLU A 30 1.67 -7.96 -7.71
CA GLU A 30 2.30 -8.05 -6.40
C GLU A 30 2.68 -6.67 -5.85
N SER A 31 3.16 -5.77 -6.71
CA SER A 31 3.53 -4.41 -6.29
C SER A 31 2.32 -3.58 -5.89
N HIS A 32 1.22 -3.71 -6.63
CA HIS A 32 -0.06 -3.11 -6.27
C HIS A 32 -0.57 -3.60 -4.92
N GLU A 33 -0.62 -4.93 -4.73
CA GLU A 33 -1.06 -5.56 -3.49
C GLU A 33 -0.19 -5.12 -2.30
N ARG A 34 1.13 -5.11 -2.47
CA ARG A 34 2.07 -4.64 -1.43
C ARG A 34 1.85 -3.18 -1.07
N LEU A 35 1.62 -2.30 -2.05
CA LEU A 35 1.35 -0.88 -1.79
C LEU A 35 0.07 -0.73 -0.95
N ILE A 36 -1.01 -1.38 -1.36
CA ILE A 36 -2.32 -1.31 -0.70
C ILE A 36 -2.22 -1.90 0.71
N GLU A 37 -1.61 -3.07 0.87
CA GLU A 37 -1.45 -3.72 2.16
C GLU A 37 -0.62 -2.85 3.13
N ALA A 38 0.51 -2.30 2.66
CA ALA A 38 1.35 -1.43 3.48
C ALA A 38 0.63 -0.14 3.86
N ALA A 39 -0.12 0.49 2.94
CA ALA A 39 -0.91 1.68 3.22
C ALA A 39 -2.04 1.42 4.24
N MET A 40 -2.77 0.31 4.09
CA MET A 40 -3.80 -0.10 5.05
C MET A 40 -3.23 -0.40 6.44
N LYS A 41 -2.08 -1.08 6.50
CA LYS A 41 -1.36 -1.31 7.77
C LYS A 41 -0.89 0.00 8.40
N LEU A 42 -0.37 0.93 7.60
CA LEU A 42 0.08 2.23 8.07
C LEU A 42 -1.10 2.99 8.71
N ARG A 43 -2.22 3.09 8.00
CA ARG A 43 -3.47 3.69 8.51
C ARG A 43 -3.90 3.08 9.84
N ALA A 44 -3.99 1.75 9.93
CA ALA A 44 -4.39 1.06 11.15
C ALA A 44 -3.41 1.33 12.31
N HIS A 45 -2.11 1.40 12.03
CA HIS A 45 -1.10 1.68 13.05
C HIS A 45 -1.18 3.14 13.54
N LEU A 46 -1.43 4.10 12.63
CA LEU A 46 -1.59 5.51 12.94
C LEU A 46 -2.81 5.78 13.82
N GLU A 47 -3.96 5.16 13.53
CA GLU A 47 -5.16 5.28 14.36
C GLU A 47 -4.92 4.86 15.81
N PHE A 48 -4.00 3.91 16.04
CA PHE A 48 -3.68 3.39 17.35
C PHE A 48 -2.60 4.21 18.07
N VAL A 49 -1.55 4.59 17.36
CA VAL A 49 -0.43 5.38 17.92
C VAL A 49 -0.87 6.80 18.27
N GLY A 50 -1.67 7.44 17.42
CA GLY A 50 -2.03 8.86 17.56
C GLY A 50 -3.04 9.20 18.67
N ARG A 51 -3.47 8.23 19.48
CA ARG A 51 -4.55 8.42 20.48
C ARG A 51 -4.10 8.36 21.94
N SER A 52 -2.98 7.71 22.24
CA SER A 52 -2.60 7.37 23.62
C SER A 52 -1.09 7.31 23.82
N ARG A 53 -0.65 7.37 25.08
CA ARG A 53 0.70 7.00 25.51
C ARG A 53 0.86 5.48 25.46
N TRP A 54 2.00 5.01 24.95
CA TRP A 54 2.29 3.58 24.82
C TRP A 54 3.66 3.24 25.45
N PRO A 55 3.77 2.14 26.23
CA PRO A 55 5.05 1.70 26.78
C PRO A 55 6.10 1.37 25.72
N ASP A 56 5.64 0.86 24.57
CA ASP A 56 6.41 0.39 23.41
C ASP A 56 6.45 1.42 22.26
N MET A 57 6.32 2.72 22.57
CA MET A 57 6.23 3.79 21.55
C MET A 57 7.36 3.74 20.52
N ASP A 58 8.61 3.48 20.92
CA ASP A 58 9.75 3.45 20.00
C ASP A 58 9.59 2.35 18.94
N ALA A 59 9.09 1.18 19.32
CA ALA A 59 8.83 0.07 18.39
C ALA A 59 7.69 0.41 17.43
N ARG A 60 6.68 1.15 17.89
CA ARG A 60 5.56 1.62 17.06
C ARG A 60 5.99 2.67 16.07
N LEU A 61 6.83 3.62 16.47
CA LEU A 61 7.42 4.63 15.59
C LEU A 61 8.29 3.95 14.51
N ALA A 62 9.16 3.02 14.90
CA ALA A 62 9.95 2.23 13.95
C ALA A 62 9.05 1.47 12.97
N ARG A 63 7.92 0.94 13.44
CA ARG A 63 6.95 0.26 12.56
C ARG A 63 6.27 1.21 11.57
N LEU A 64 5.97 2.45 11.96
CA LEU A 64 5.43 3.46 11.05
C LEU A 64 6.44 3.82 9.95
N GLU A 65 7.70 4.02 10.33
CA GLU A 65 8.80 4.29 9.39
C GLU A 65 9.03 3.12 8.42
N GLU A 66 8.98 1.89 8.94
CA GLU A 66 9.08 0.67 8.12
C GLU A 66 7.95 0.61 7.09
N LEU A 67 6.70 0.87 7.49
CA LEU A 67 5.54 0.85 6.61
C LEU A 67 5.61 1.97 5.56
N ALA A 68 6.01 3.19 5.94
CA ALA A 68 6.24 4.29 4.99
C ALA A 68 7.34 3.95 3.96
N THR A 69 8.39 3.24 4.40
CA THR A 69 9.45 2.74 3.51
C THR A 69 8.91 1.68 2.55
N GLN A 70 8.10 0.73 3.03
CA GLN A 70 7.47 -0.28 2.17
C GLN A 70 6.59 0.35 1.08
N ILE A 71 5.78 1.36 1.43
CA ILE A 71 4.97 2.11 0.47
C ILE A 71 5.87 2.80 -0.57
N SER A 72 6.97 3.41 -0.15
CA SER A 72 7.91 4.08 -1.05
C SER A 72 8.59 3.12 -2.03
N VAL A 73 9.01 1.96 -1.56
CA VAL A 73 9.59 0.91 -2.42
C VAL A 73 8.56 0.41 -3.42
N ALA A 74 7.35 0.06 -2.97
CA ALA A 74 6.28 -0.43 -3.83
C ALA A 74 5.88 0.61 -4.90
N SER A 75 5.78 1.89 -4.53
CA SER A 75 5.54 2.99 -5.48
C SER A 75 6.66 3.11 -6.52
N GLY A 76 7.92 2.95 -6.11
CA GLY A 76 9.08 2.96 -7.01
C GLY A 76 9.08 1.82 -8.03
N ILE A 77 8.58 0.64 -7.63
CA ILE A 77 8.44 -0.51 -8.54
C ILE A 77 7.27 -0.28 -9.51
N LEU A 78 6.11 0.18 -9.03
CA LEU A 78 4.95 0.50 -9.87
C LEU A 78 5.28 1.52 -10.98
N ALA A 79 6.18 2.47 -10.70
CA ALA A 79 6.63 3.47 -11.66
C ALA A 79 7.25 2.91 -12.95
N ARG A 80 7.58 1.61 -13.00
CA ARG A 80 8.16 0.92 -14.16
C ARG A 80 7.12 0.34 -15.11
N PHE A 81 5.89 0.12 -14.63
CA PHE A 81 4.91 -0.72 -15.31
C PHE A 81 3.55 -0.04 -15.54
N GLU A 82 3.28 1.05 -14.81
CA GLU A 82 1.96 1.68 -14.79
C GLU A 82 1.85 2.93 -15.65
N ASP A 83 0.60 3.34 -15.89
CA ASP A 83 0.30 4.59 -16.58
C ASP A 83 0.67 5.82 -15.72
N PRO A 84 0.88 7.00 -16.34
CA PRO A 84 1.30 8.20 -15.64
C PRO A 84 0.40 8.64 -14.48
N ASP A 85 -0.90 8.33 -14.51
CA ASP A 85 -1.85 8.77 -13.48
C ASP A 85 -1.71 7.89 -12.23
N THR A 86 -1.66 6.57 -12.41
CA THR A 86 -1.38 5.61 -11.34
C THR A 86 -0.02 5.87 -10.69
N ILE A 87 1.00 6.20 -11.48
CA ILE A 87 2.33 6.57 -10.96
C ILE A 87 2.25 7.83 -10.09
N ARG A 88 1.51 8.86 -10.52
CA ARG A 88 1.36 10.10 -9.74
C ARG A 88 0.63 9.85 -8.42
N ALA A 89 -0.44 9.06 -8.45
CA ALA A 89 -1.17 8.68 -7.24
C ALA A 89 -0.30 7.88 -6.26
N ALA A 90 0.42 6.86 -6.74
CA ALA A 90 1.32 6.07 -5.90
C ALA A 90 2.42 6.92 -5.25
N ARG A 91 2.99 7.87 -6.00
CA ARG A 91 4.02 8.79 -5.48
C ARG A 91 3.45 9.78 -4.46
N ALA A 92 2.25 10.30 -4.69
CA ALA A 92 1.57 11.17 -3.73
C ALA A 92 1.30 10.43 -2.42
N LEU A 93 0.82 9.18 -2.50
CA LEU A 93 0.59 8.32 -1.35
C LEU A 93 1.89 8.03 -0.58
N SER A 94 2.98 7.68 -1.29
CA SER A 94 4.30 7.47 -0.69
C SER A 94 4.82 8.71 0.02
N LYS A 95 4.72 9.88 -0.61
CA LYS A 95 5.14 11.15 -0.02
C LYS A 95 4.37 11.44 1.27
N ALA A 96 3.04 11.35 1.23
CA ALA A 96 2.19 11.59 2.38
C ALA A 96 2.48 10.60 3.52
N ALA A 97 2.71 9.32 3.21
CA ALA A 97 3.07 8.32 4.22
C ALA A 97 4.38 8.65 4.95
N VAL A 98 5.41 9.10 4.22
CA VAL A 98 6.71 9.48 4.79
C VAL A 98 6.60 10.74 5.63
N GLU A 99 5.94 11.78 5.11
CA GLU A 99 5.71 13.03 5.85
C GLU A 99 4.94 12.75 7.15
N LEU A 100 3.92 11.91 7.08
CA LEU A 100 3.10 11.56 8.22
C LEU A 100 3.84 10.75 9.28
N ALA A 101 4.68 9.79 8.87
CA ALA A 101 5.54 9.04 9.80
C ALA A 101 6.53 9.98 10.51
N ALA A 102 7.10 10.96 9.80
CA ALA A 102 7.99 11.96 10.36
C ALA A 102 7.27 12.90 11.34
N ASP A 103 6.08 13.38 10.99
CA ASP A 103 5.25 14.23 11.85
C ASP A 103 4.86 13.51 13.15
N VAL A 104 4.51 12.22 13.05
CA VAL A 104 4.24 11.36 14.21
C VAL A 104 5.48 11.24 15.09
N ALA A 105 6.64 10.95 14.52
CA ALA A 105 7.88 10.86 15.29
C ALA A 105 8.23 12.18 15.99
N ALA A 106 8.05 13.32 15.31
CA ALA A 106 8.29 14.65 15.88
C ALA A 106 7.26 15.05 16.94
N GLY A 107 6.02 14.56 16.81
CA GLY A 107 4.92 14.80 17.75
C GLY A 107 5.02 14.00 19.06
N VAL A 108 5.90 13.00 19.13
CA VAL A 108 6.16 12.23 20.34
C VAL A 108 7.17 12.96 21.22
N GLY A 109 6.72 13.42 22.39
CA GLY A 109 7.59 14.07 23.37
C GLY A 109 8.52 13.08 24.10
N PRO A 110 9.49 13.59 24.89
CA PRO A 110 10.44 12.77 25.66
C PRO A 110 9.76 11.78 26.64
N GLU A 111 8.50 12.03 27.03
CA GLU A 111 7.71 11.15 27.88
C GLU A 111 6.96 10.05 27.10
N LYS A 112 7.19 9.92 25.80
CA LYS A 112 6.48 9.01 24.88
C LYS A 112 4.99 9.32 24.77
N GLU A 113 4.65 10.58 24.94
CA GLU A 113 3.30 11.10 24.81
C GLU A 113 3.13 11.72 23.44
N PHE A 114 2.02 11.38 22.80
CA PHE A 114 1.61 11.99 21.56
C PHE A 114 1.03 13.38 21.86
N ARG A 115 1.78 14.44 21.54
CA ARG A 115 1.48 15.80 22.02
C ARG A 115 0.56 16.60 21.09
N ASN A 116 0.51 16.23 19.81
CA ASN A 116 -0.28 16.93 18.80
C ASN A 116 -1.23 15.96 18.11
N ARG A 117 -2.45 16.42 17.82
CA ARG A 117 -3.38 15.67 16.98
C ARG A 117 -2.91 15.78 15.53
N ILE A 118 -2.47 14.68 14.94
CA ILE A 118 -2.02 14.63 13.55
C ILE A 118 -3.20 14.23 12.68
N ALA A 119 -3.43 14.98 11.60
CA ALA A 119 -4.49 14.71 10.65
C ALA A 119 -4.08 13.55 9.74
N PHE A 120 -4.93 12.52 9.68
CA PHE A 120 -4.69 11.31 8.87
C PHE A 120 -5.55 11.30 7.59
N GLU A 121 -6.55 12.18 7.54
CA GLU A 121 -7.51 12.32 6.44
C GLU A 121 -6.86 12.54 5.07
N PRO A 122 -5.74 13.28 4.93
CA PRO A 122 -5.07 13.41 3.64
C PRO A 122 -4.49 12.10 3.09
N LEU A 123 -4.00 11.21 3.97
CA LEU A 123 -3.50 9.90 3.57
C LEU A 123 -4.65 9.00 3.10
N ASP A 124 -5.78 9.03 3.82
CA ASP A 124 -6.97 8.26 3.46
C ASP A 124 -7.51 8.66 2.09
N ALA A 125 -7.61 9.97 1.81
CA ALA A 125 -8.04 10.46 0.51
C ALA A 125 -7.13 10.00 -0.64
N LEU A 126 -5.81 10.04 -0.43
CA LEU A 126 -4.84 9.58 -1.43
C LEU A 126 -4.88 8.06 -1.65
N LEU A 127 -5.17 7.29 -0.60
CA LEU A 127 -5.38 5.86 -0.72
C LEU A 127 -6.66 5.56 -1.51
N ASP A 128 -7.76 6.27 -1.22
CA ASP A 128 -9.01 6.12 -1.96
C ASP A 128 -8.84 6.49 -3.45
N ASP A 129 -8.13 7.58 -3.75
CA ASP A 129 -7.79 7.99 -5.11
C ASP A 129 -6.96 6.90 -5.83
N PHE A 130 -5.98 6.32 -5.15
CA PHE A 130 -5.17 5.23 -5.71
C PHE A 130 -6.01 3.96 -5.97
N LEU A 131 -6.89 3.59 -5.03
CA LEU A 131 -7.79 2.44 -5.18
C LEU A 131 -8.79 2.64 -6.33
N ALA A 132 -9.27 3.87 -6.53
CA ALA A 132 -10.18 4.20 -7.61
C ALA A 132 -9.53 4.02 -9.01
N LEU A 133 -8.21 4.23 -9.12
CA LEU A 133 -7.45 3.99 -10.34
C LEU A 133 -7.25 2.49 -10.60
N GLY A 134 -7.04 1.70 -9.54
CA GLY A 134 -6.96 0.23 -9.64
C GLY A 134 -8.27 -0.43 -10.09
N GLY A 135 -9.43 0.18 -9.80
CA GLY A 135 -10.76 -0.37 -10.08
C GLY A 135 -11.15 -0.52 -11.56
N ARG A 136 -10.32 -0.12 -12.53
CA ARG A 136 -10.61 -0.31 -13.96
C ARG A 136 -10.24 -1.68 -14.51
N ASP A 137 -9.29 -2.40 -13.89
CA ASP A 137 -8.91 -3.78 -14.28
C ASP A 137 -8.19 -4.58 -13.15
N SER A 138 -8.03 -4.02 -11.94
CA SER A 138 -7.28 -4.69 -10.86
C SER A 138 -8.19 -5.60 -10.04
N ALA A 139 -7.83 -6.88 -9.97
CA ALA A 139 -8.49 -7.92 -9.18
C ALA A 139 -8.32 -7.75 -7.66
N VAL A 140 -8.17 -6.52 -7.16
CA VAL A 140 -8.10 -6.25 -5.73
C VAL A 140 -9.53 -6.00 -5.22
N VAL A 141 -10.11 -7.07 -4.71
CA VAL A 141 -11.42 -7.10 -4.06
C VAL A 141 -11.50 -5.96 -3.03
N PRO A 142 -12.54 -5.12 -3.03
CA PRO A 142 -12.74 -4.18 -1.94
C PRO A 142 -12.90 -4.99 -0.65
N VAL A 143 -12.01 -4.76 0.31
CA VAL A 143 -12.18 -5.23 1.68
C VAL A 143 -13.50 -4.63 2.17
N VAL A 144 -14.57 -5.42 2.09
CA VAL A 144 -15.84 -5.11 2.72
C VAL A 144 -15.53 -4.99 4.20
N VAL A 145 -15.48 -3.76 4.70
CA VAL A 145 -15.53 -3.50 6.14
C VAL A 145 -16.89 -4.01 6.59
N GLU A 146 -16.95 -5.26 7.07
CA GLU A 146 -18.11 -5.77 7.77
C GLU A 146 -18.38 -4.80 8.92
N LYS A 147 -19.46 -4.02 8.79
CA LYS A 147 -20.02 -3.29 9.91
C LYS A 147 -20.29 -4.32 11.00
N ALA A 148 -19.50 -4.24 12.07
CA ALA A 148 -19.65 -5.07 13.25
C ALA A 148 -21.15 -5.20 13.61
N PRO A 149 -21.67 -6.41 13.86
CA PRO A 149 -23.08 -6.59 14.17
C PRO A 149 -23.39 -5.77 15.42
N ARG A 150 -24.35 -4.84 15.27
CA ARG A 150 -24.95 -4.12 16.40
C ARG A 150 -25.41 -5.18 17.41
N ARG A 151 -24.68 -5.32 18.52
CA ARG A 151 -25.14 -6.12 19.65
C ARG A 151 -26.47 -5.56 20.10
N LEU A 152 -27.53 -6.30 19.82
CA LEU A 152 -28.86 -6.13 20.37
C LEU A 152 -28.73 -6.15 21.90
N LEU A 153 -29.00 -5.01 22.52
CA LEU A 153 -29.25 -4.93 23.95
C LEU A 153 -30.51 -5.74 24.24
N LEU A 154 -30.34 -6.92 24.83
CA LEU A 154 -31.46 -7.68 25.40
C LEU A 154 -31.95 -6.95 26.67
N PRO A 155 -33.26 -6.80 26.87
CA PRO A 155 -33.80 -6.24 28.10
C PRO A 155 -33.57 -7.23 29.24
N ARG A 156 -32.97 -6.75 30.34
CA ARG A 156 -32.87 -7.50 31.59
C ARG A 156 -34.28 -7.73 32.14
N ARG A 157 -34.59 -8.99 32.46
CA ARG A 157 -35.62 -9.36 33.41
C ARG A 157 -34.96 -9.74 34.73
#